data_AF-A0A193FT28-F1
#
_entry.id   AF-A0A193FT28-F1
#
_cell.length_a   1.000
_cell.length_b   1.000
_cell.length_c   1.000
_cell.angle_alpha   90.00
_cell.angle_beta   90.00
_cell.angle_gamma   90.00
#
_symmetry.space_group_name_H-M   'P 1'
#
loop_
_entity.id
_entity.type
_entity.pdbx_description
1 polymer ?
#
loop_
_entity_poly.entity_id
_entity_poly.type
_entity_poly.pdbx_seq_one_letter_code
_entity_poly.pdbx_strand_id
1 'polypeptide(L)'
;MSKKSLVAPFASLLGIGRARAEDAPADDDERKQRPDESDEDYAKRMEEMDDDEARRAEDDKPDEDAAAEDDDEDDKKDDDAKAARAQERARCARIIAHGIKVGAVRQAGVFAFDTSMSAQSAIAALDAGRAESPAARKPGLAERMAAARTPNPGAGGAGGAQLTRAQQIVLAGKKRRGEQV
;
A
#
# COMPACT_ATOMS: atom_id res chain seq x y z
N MET A 1 8.43 38.01 -39.02
CA MET A 1 7.28 37.10 -38.85
C MET A 1 7.82 35.67 -38.75
N SER A 2 8.02 35.14 -37.54
CA SER A 2 8.61 33.82 -37.33
C SER A 2 7.57 32.86 -36.78
N LYS A 3 7.29 31.78 -37.53
CA LYS A 3 6.34 30.73 -37.17
C LYS A 3 7.04 29.79 -36.19
N LYS A 4 6.64 29.81 -34.92
CA LYS A 4 7.09 28.82 -33.93
C LYS A 4 6.30 27.54 -34.15
N SER A 5 6.98 26.50 -34.62
CA SER A 5 6.47 25.13 -34.69
C SER A 5 6.14 24.63 -33.29
N LEU A 6 4.93 24.13 -33.09
CA LEU A 6 4.57 23.35 -31.90
C LEU A 6 5.30 22.01 -31.96
N VAL A 7 6.22 21.78 -31.04
CA VAL A 7 6.72 20.44 -30.70
C VAL A 7 5.82 19.88 -29.61
N ALA A 8 5.16 18.75 -29.89
CA ALA A 8 4.30 18.05 -28.94
C ALA A 8 5.14 17.36 -27.84
N PRO A 9 4.82 17.52 -26.54
CA PRO A 9 5.60 16.97 -25.43
C PRO A 9 5.32 15.48 -25.15
N PHE A 10 5.01 14.68 -26.16
CA PHE A 10 4.67 13.25 -26.02
C PHE A 10 5.33 12.33 -27.07
N ALA A 11 6.41 12.78 -27.72
CA ALA A 11 7.15 11.98 -28.71
C ALA A 11 8.45 11.33 -28.18
N SER A 12 8.73 11.44 -26.87
CA SER A 12 9.88 10.79 -26.21
C SER A 12 9.53 9.48 -25.50
N LEU A 13 8.28 8.99 -25.63
CA LEU A 13 7.81 7.75 -24.99
C LEU A 13 7.54 6.60 -25.98
N LEU A 14 8.10 6.68 -27.19
CA LEU A 14 8.08 5.58 -28.18
C LEU A 14 9.48 5.40 -28.79
N GLY A 15 10.49 5.30 -27.93
CA GLY A 15 11.89 5.15 -28.35
C GLY A 15 12.79 4.37 -27.40
N ILE A 16 12.30 3.94 -26.23
CA ILE A 16 13.05 3.09 -25.30
C ILE A 16 12.57 1.65 -25.51
N GLY A 17 12.88 1.10 -26.68
CA GLY A 17 12.41 -0.22 -27.11
C GLY A 17 13.34 -0.91 -28.10
N ARG A 18 14.64 -0.62 -28.03
CA ARG A 18 15.68 -1.40 -28.73
C ARG A 18 16.91 -1.53 -27.85
N ALA A 19 16.73 -2.18 -26.71
CA ALA A 19 17.84 -2.76 -25.98
C ALA A 19 18.39 -3.93 -26.80
N ARG A 20 19.50 -3.65 -27.49
CA ARG A 20 20.73 -4.44 -27.45
C ARG A 20 20.54 -5.91 -27.06
N ALA A 21 20.51 -6.75 -28.10
CA ALA A 21 20.98 -8.12 -28.01
C ALA A 21 22.46 -8.14 -27.55
N GLU A 22 22.85 -9.26 -26.93
CA GLU A 22 24.12 -9.54 -26.23
C GLU A 22 24.09 -9.25 -24.73
N ASP A 23 23.55 -10.19 -23.94
CA ASP A 23 24.32 -10.98 -22.97
C ASP A 23 23.42 -12.06 -22.33
N ALA A 24 23.53 -13.32 -22.79
CA ALA A 24 23.05 -14.51 -22.09
C ALA A 24 23.75 -15.75 -22.68
N PRO A 25 24.88 -16.20 -22.11
CA PRO A 25 25.42 -17.52 -22.35
C PRO A 25 24.90 -18.50 -21.29
N ALA A 26 23.71 -19.06 -21.47
CA ALA A 26 23.22 -20.27 -20.78
C ALA A 26 21.91 -20.74 -21.46
N ASP A 27 21.71 -22.06 -21.55
CA ASP A 27 20.44 -22.74 -21.89
C ASP A 27 20.01 -22.96 -23.36
N ASP A 28 20.95 -23.15 -24.28
CA ASP A 28 20.63 -23.82 -25.57
C ASP A 28 21.10 -25.30 -25.60
N ASP A 29 21.59 -25.85 -24.49
CA ASP A 29 22.07 -27.24 -24.42
C ASP A 29 21.03 -28.20 -23.80
N GLU A 30 20.16 -27.70 -22.92
CA GLU A 30 19.20 -28.54 -22.18
C GLU A 30 17.96 -28.93 -23.00
N ARG A 31 17.56 -28.07 -23.93
CA ARG A 31 16.45 -28.31 -24.88
C ARG A 31 16.89 -29.08 -26.13
N LYS A 32 18.15 -29.51 -26.25
CA LYS A 32 18.61 -30.38 -27.34
C LYS A 32 18.41 -31.85 -26.99
N GLN A 33 17.99 -32.63 -27.98
CA GLN A 33 17.88 -34.08 -27.82
C GLN A 33 19.27 -34.68 -27.66
N ARG A 34 19.46 -35.48 -26.62
CA ARG A 34 20.75 -36.14 -26.37
C ARG A 34 20.88 -37.36 -27.30
N PRO A 35 22.09 -37.70 -27.77
CA PRO A 35 22.28 -38.78 -28.75
C PRO A 35 21.95 -40.18 -28.23
N ASP A 36 21.79 -40.33 -26.92
CA ASP A 36 21.45 -41.55 -26.18
C ASP A 36 19.99 -41.57 -25.69
N GLU A 37 19.20 -40.55 -26.01
CA GLU A 37 17.83 -40.39 -25.52
C GLU A 37 16.79 -40.81 -26.58
N SER A 38 15.72 -41.48 -26.12
CA SER A 38 14.60 -41.82 -26.99
C SER A 38 13.71 -40.59 -27.26
N ASP A 39 13.03 -40.56 -28.41
CA ASP A 39 12.10 -39.47 -28.75
C ASP A 39 11.01 -39.27 -27.68
N GLU A 40 10.64 -40.35 -26.96
CA GLU A 40 9.62 -40.34 -25.91
C GLU A 40 10.14 -39.72 -24.60
N ASP A 41 11.38 -40.01 -24.23
CA ASP A 41 12.02 -39.42 -23.05
C ASP A 41 12.30 -37.91 -23.26
N TYR A 42 12.70 -37.54 -24.48
CA TYR A 42 12.89 -36.14 -24.87
C TYR A 42 11.58 -35.35 -24.78
N ALA A 43 10.49 -35.89 -25.32
CA ALA A 43 9.18 -35.23 -25.27
C ALA A 43 8.71 -35.00 -23.84
N LYS A 44 8.88 -36.01 -22.97
CA LYS A 44 8.49 -35.91 -21.56
C LYS A 44 9.31 -34.86 -20.80
N ARG A 45 10.61 -34.77 -21.05
CA ARG A 45 11.47 -33.74 -20.43
C ARG A 45 11.07 -32.33 -20.87
N MET A 46 10.72 -32.17 -22.14
CA MET A 46 10.30 -30.87 -22.68
C MET A 46 8.92 -30.45 -22.12
N GLU A 47 7.99 -31.39 -21.95
CA GLU A 47 6.70 -31.14 -21.32
C GLU A 47 6.86 -30.73 -19.84
N GLU A 48 7.76 -31.39 -19.11
CA GLU A 48 8.06 -31.05 -17.70
C GLU A 48 8.72 -29.67 -17.57
N MET A 49 9.67 -29.34 -18.46
CA MET A 49 10.29 -28.00 -18.52
C MET A 49 9.27 -26.90 -18.85
N ASP A 50 8.37 -27.14 -19.80
CA ASP A 50 7.34 -26.17 -20.17
C ASP A 50 6.27 -25.99 -19.07
N ASP A 51 5.91 -27.06 -18.34
CA ASP A 51 4.99 -26.99 -17.19
C ASP A 51 5.60 -26.21 -16.01
N ASP A 52 6.88 -26.41 -15.72
CA ASP A 52 7.60 -25.67 -14.68
C ASP A 52 7.81 -24.20 -15.05
N GLU A 53 8.07 -23.90 -16.33
CA GLU A 53 8.17 -22.52 -16.82
C GLU A 53 6.80 -21.81 -16.79
N ALA A 54 5.71 -22.50 -17.11
CA ALA A 54 4.36 -21.98 -16.98
C ALA A 54 4.00 -21.65 -15.51
N ARG A 55 4.42 -22.50 -14.55
CA ARG A 55 4.22 -22.24 -13.11
C ARG A 55 5.03 -21.06 -12.59
N ARG A 56 6.25 -20.85 -13.09
CA ARG A 56 7.09 -19.69 -12.75
C ARG A 56 6.55 -18.40 -13.37
N ALA A 57 5.96 -18.45 -14.56
CA ALA A 57 5.38 -17.28 -15.23
C ALA A 57 4.09 -16.76 -14.56
N GLU A 58 3.34 -17.59 -13.82
CA GLU A 58 2.18 -17.15 -13.04
C GLU A 58 2.54 -16.53 -11.67
N ASP A 59 3.77 -16.73 -11.18
CA ASP A 59 4.23 -16.27 -9.85
C ASP A 59 5.13 -15.01 -9.90
N ASP A 60 5.41 -14.46 -11.09
CA ASP A 60 6.25 -13.26 -11.25
C ASP A 60 5.48 -11.96 -10.93
N LYS A 61 5.28 -11.74 -9.63
CA LYS A 61 5.34 -10.39 -9.06
C LYS A 61 6.62 -10.33 -8.22
N PRO A 62 7.45 -9.29 -8.39
CA PRO A 62 8.85 -9.34 -7.99
C PRO A 62 8.98 -9.45 -6.47
N ASP A 63 9.57 -10.54 -6.00
CA ASP A 63 10.16 -10.63 -4.66
C ASP A 63 11.69 -10.66 -4.85
N GLU A 64 12.33 -9.52 -4.63
CA GLU A 64 13.77 -9.42 -4.42
C GLU A 64 14.08 -10.07 -3.06
N ASP A 65 14.50 -11.34 -3.06
CA ASP A 65 15.55 -11.89 -2.17
C ASP A 65 15.60 -13.42 -2.29
N ALA A 66 16.26 -13.91 -3.33
CA ALA A 66 16.71 -15.30 -3.40
C ALA A 66 18.16 -15.39 -2.93
N ALA A 67 18.34 -15.81 -1.68
CA ALA A 67 19.59 -16.42 -1.22
C ALA A 67 19.22 -17.65 -0.38
N ALA A 68 19.07 -18.78 -1.07
CA ALA A 68 18.92 -20.09 -0.47
C ALA A 68 20.08 -20.97 -0.94
N GLU A 69 21.16 -20.97 -0.17
CA GLU A 69 22.04 -22.12 -0.05
C GLU A 69 22.09 -22.45 1.43
N ASP A 70 21.46 -23.55 1.85
CA ASP A 70 22.10 -24.46 2.80
C ASP A 70 21.44 -25.83 2.68
N ASP A 71 22.28 -26.81 2.36
CA ASP A 71 22.02 -28.24 2.29
C ASP A 71 22.39 -28.82 3.66
N ASP A 72 21.40 -29.26 4.44
CA ASP A 72 21.69 -30.17 5.57
C ASP A 72 20.45 -31.02 5.94
N GLU A 73 20.60 -32.34 5.83
CA GLU A 73 19.56 -33.37 5.93
C GLU A 73 18.97 -33.64 7.34
N ASP A 74 19.04 -32.67 8.27
CA ASP A 74 18.45 -32.78 9.63
C ASP A 74 17.18 -31.89 9.82
N ASP A 75 16.68 -31.30 8.72
CA ASP A 75 15.89 -30.05 8.70
C ASP A 75 14.36 -30.18 8.80
N LYS A 76 13.77 -31.39 8.82
CA LYS A 76 12.29 -31.51 8.66
C LYS A 76 11.45 -30.83 9.75
N LYS A 77 11.93 -30.79 11.00
CA LYS A 77 11.23 -30.08 12.09
C LYS A 77 11.43 -28.56 12.01
N ASP A 78 12.57 -28.13 11.52
CA ASP A 78 12.86 -26.72 11.35
C ASP A 78 12.14 -26.15 10.13
N ASP A 79 11.93 -26.96 9.09
CA ASP A 79 11.12 -26.62 7.91
C ASP A 79 9.65 -26.39 8.25
N ASP A 80 9.02 -27.25 9.06
CA ASP A 80 7.65 -27.03 9.53
C ASP A 80 7.53 -25.73 10.34
N ALA A 81 8.53 -25.44 11.18
CA ALA A 81 8.58 -24.21 11.96
C ALA A 81 8.84 -22.98 11.09
N LYS A 82 9.69 -23.07 10.06
CA LYS A 82 9.93 -22.02 9.05
C LYS A 82 8.63 -21.75 8.29
N ALA A 83 7.95 -22.79 7.81
CA ALA A 83 6.68 -22.70 7.09
C ALA A 83 5.59 -22.05 7.96
N ALA A 84 5.47 -22.45 9.23
CA ALA A 84 4.51 -21.84 10.15
C ALA A 84 4.78 -20.33 10.37
N ARG A 85 6.06 -19.93 10.51
CA ARG A 85 6.43 -18.51 10.61
C ARG A 85 6.14 -17.76 9.32
N ALA A 86 6.41 -18.35 8.15
CA ALA A 86 6.11 -17.75 6.86
C ALA A 86 4.60 -17.56 6.66
N GLN A 87 3.79 -18.56 6.99
CA GLN A 87 2.32 -18.48 6.96
C GLN A 87 1.81 -17.40 7.90
N GLU A 88 2.36 -17.28 9.10
CA GLU A 88 1.96 -16.27 10.07
C GLU A 88 2.35 -14.86 9.61
N ARG A 89 3.55 -14.69 9.06
CA ARG A 89 3.97 -13.43 8.43
C ARG A 89 3.05 -13.05 7.26
N ALA A 90 2.69 -14.02 6.41
CA ALA A 90 1.75 -13.81 5.32
C ALA A 90 0.35 -13.43 5.83
N ARG A 91 -0.12 -14.05 6.92
CA ARG A 91 -1.38 -13.69 7.60
C ARG A 91 -1.35 -12.24 8.05
N CYS A 92 -0.32 -11.85 8.79
CA CYS A 92 -0.13 -10.48 9.28
C CYS A 92 -0.04 -9.47 8.13
N ALA A 93 0.75 -9.76 7.11
CA ALA A 93 0.91 -8.89 5.94
C ALA A 93 -0.43 -8.62 5.24
N ARG A 94 -1.25 -9.67 5.02
CA ARG A 94 -2.58 -9.54 4.41
C ARG A 94 -3.52 -8.65 5.24
N ILE A 95 -3.54 -8.84 6.56
CA ILE A 95 -4.40 -8.05 7.47
C ILE A 95 -3.97 -6.58 7.47
N ILE A 96 -2.67 -6.30 7.59
CA ILE A 96 -2.14 -4.93 7.62
C ILE A 96 -2.35 -4.24 6.26
N ALA A 97 -2.05 -4.91 5.15
CA ALA A 97 -2.28 -4.37 3.81
C ALA A 97 -3.75 -4.00 3.59
N HIS A 98 -4.68 -4.86 4.00
CA HIS A 98 -6.10 -4.56 3.95
C HIS A 98 -6.47 -3.37 4.86
N GLY A 99 -5.98 -3.37 6.10
CA GLY A 99 -6.15 -2.30 7.07
C GLY A 99 -5.72 -0.93 6.55
N ILE A 100 -4.56 -0.86 5.88
CA ILE A 100 -4.06 0.37 5.24
C ILE A 100 -5.00 0.81 4.11
N LYS A 101 -5.43 -0.12 3.25
CA LYS A 101 -6.35 0.16 2.13
C LYS A 101 -7.69 0.75 2.60
N VAL A 102 -8.23 0.27 3.72
CA VAL A 102 -9.53 0.71 4.25
C VAL A 102 -9.42 1.85 5.28
N GLY A 103 -8.19 2.25 5.66
CA GLY A 103 -7.94 3.31 6.64
C GLY A 103 -8.10 2.90 8.11
N ALA A 104 -8.11 1.59 8.39
CA ALA A 104 -8.32 1.00 9.71
C ALA A 104 -7.03 0.41 10.32
N VAL A 105 -5.90 1.13 10.20
CA VAL A 105 -4.55 0.61 10.53
C VAL A 105 -4.43 0.12 11.99
N ARG A 106 -5.00 0.85 12.95
CA ARG A 106 -4.92 0.45 14.37
C ARG A 106 -5.66 -0.86 14.65
N GLN A 107 -6.85 -1.03 14.09
CA GLN A 107 -7.65 -2.25 14.24
C GLN A 107 -6.98 -3.43 13.56
N ALA A 108 -6.41 -3.21 12.37
CA ALA A 108 -5.63 -4.22 11.67
C ALA A 108 -4.38 -4.64 12.47
N GLY A 109 -3.72 -3.72 13.16
CA GLY A 109 -2.61 -4.03 14.07
C GLY A 109 -3.01 -4.99 15.18
N VAL A 110 -4.15 -4.73 15.85
CA VAL A 110 -4.67 -5.62 16.90
C VAL A 110 -5.00 -7.01 16.31
N PHE A 111 -5.67 -7.07 15.16
CA PHE A 111 -5.98 -8.37 14.54
C PHE A 111 -4.75 -9.15 14.08
N ALA A 112 -3.72 -8.45 13.59
CA ALA A 112 -2.48 -9.07 13.15
C ALA A 112 -1.65 -9.59 14.34
N PHE A 113 -1.45 -8.80 15.39
CA PHE A 113 -0.46 -9.12 16.42
C PHE A 113 -1.04 -9.65 17.73
N ASP A 114 -2.27 -9.27 18.09
CA ASP A 114 -2.86 -9.60 19.39
C ASP A 114 -3.90 -10.73 19.30
N THR A 115 -4.21 -11.23 18.10
CA THR A 115 -5.23 -12.26 17.89
C THR A 115 -4.77 -13.37 16.95
N SER A 116 -5.34 -14.57 17.12
CA SER A 116 -5.14 -15.74 16.26
C SER A 116 -6.23 -15.90 15.18
N MET A 117 -6.92 -14.81 14.80
CA MET A 117 -7.97 -14.85 13.78
C MET A 117 -7.39 -15.11 12.39
N SER A 118 -8.09 -15.86 11.54
CA SER A 118 -7.67 -16.05 10.15
C SER A 118 -7.71 -14.73 9.39
N ALA A 119 -6.85 -14.56 8.38
CA ALA A 119 -6.81 -13.32 7.59
C ALA A 119 -8.17 -12.96 6.99
N GLN A 120 -8.94 -13.94 6.50
CA GLN A 120 -10.28 -13.72 5.96
C GLN A 120 -11.26 -13.19 7.02
N SER A 121 -11.25 -13.77 8.23
CA SER A 121 -12.14 -13.32 9.30
C SER A 121 -11.79 -11.91 9.78
N ALA A 122 -10.50 -11.58 9.88
CA ALA A 122 -10.03 -10.24 10.23
C ALA A 122 -10.40 -9.21 9.15
N ILE A 123 -10.26 -9.56 7.86
CA ILE A 123 -10.67 -8.70 6.74
C ILE A 123 -12.19 -8.42 6.79
N ALA A 124 -13.01 -9.44 6.98
CA ALA A 124 -14.46 -9.28 7.11
C ALA A 124 -14.84 -8.40 8.31
N ALA A 125 -14.14 -8.54 9.44
CA ALA A 125 -14.35 -7.69 10.61
C ALA A 125 -13.95 -6.22 10.36
N LEU A 126 -12.85 -5.99 9.62
CA LEU A 126 -12.43 -4.64 9.22
C LEU A 126 -13.46 -3.99 8.26
N ASP A 127 -14.02 -4.75 7.32
CA ASP A 127 -15.05 -4.26 6.41
C ASP A 127 -16.36 -3.99 7.13
N ALA A 128 -16.79 -4.86 8.04
CA ALA A 128 -17.95 -4.65 8.88
C ALA A 128 -17.78 -3.41 9.78
N GLY A 129 -16.63 -3.30 10.44
CA GLY A 129 -16.28 -2.13 11.26
C GLY A 129 -16.23 -0.84 10.46
N ARG A 130 -15.83 -0.90 9.18
CA ARG A 130 -15.88 0.25 8.26
C ARG A 130 -17.31 0.61 7.85
N ALA A 131 -18.17 -0.38 7.61
CA ALA A 131 -19.57 -0.15 7.28
C ALA A 131 -20.34 0.46 8.46
N GLU A 132 -20.00 0.06 9.69
CA GLU A 132 -20.57 0.60 10.93
C GLU A 132 -19.92 1.90 11.38
N SER A 133 -18.68 2.16 10.95
CA SER A 133 -18.02 3.43 11.26
C SER A 133 -18.85 4.56 10.65
N PRO A 134 -19.20 5.61 11.42
CA PRO A 134 -19.78 6.81 10.85
C PRO A 134 -18.69 7.45 9.99
N ALA A 135 -18.57 6.99 8.73
CA ALA A 135 -17.59 7.45 7.76
C ALA A 135 -17.54 8.96 7.88
N ALA A 136 -16.37 9.51 8.22
CA ALA A 136 -16.16 10.91 8.59
C ALA A 136 -17.04 11.79 7.71
N ARG A 137 -18.26 12.09 8.19
CA ARG A 137 -19.28 12.66 7.32
C ARG A 137 -18.77 14.04 7.08
N LYS A 138 -18.52 14.39 5.81
CA LYS A 138 -18.23 15.78 5.45
C LYS A 138 -19.31 16.62 6.13
N PRO A 139 -18.95 17.60 6.99
CA PRO A 139 -19.93 18.32 7.79
C PRO A 139 -21.01 18.82 6.86
N GLY A 140 -22.25 18.40 7.13
CA GLY A 140 -23.39 18.70 6.29
C GLY A 140 -23.58 20.22 6.19
N LEU A 141 -24.37 20.68 5.22
CA LEU A 141 -24.68 22.10 5.13
C LEU A 141 -25.24 22.66 6.45
N ALA A 142 -26.11 21.90 7.13
CA ALA A 142 -26.67 22.27 8.42
C ALA A 142 -25.60 22.53 9.49
N GLU A 143 -24.58 21.67 9.57
CA GLU A 143 -23.48 21.80 10.53
C GLU A 143 -22.53 22.95 10.18
N ARG A 144 -22.31 23.18 8.87
CA ARG A 144 -21.58 24.37 8.39
C ARG A 144 -22.34 25.67 8.67
N MET A 145 -23.67 25.67 8.56
CA MET A 145 -24.51 26.82 8.89
C MET A 145 -24.62 27.05 10.39
N ALA A 146 -24.60 25.99 11.21
CA ALA A 146 -24.53 26.11 12.66
C ALA A 146 -23.19 26.69 13.14
N ALA A 147 -22.08 26.31 12.49
CA ALA A 147 -20.76 26.87 12.76
C ALA A 147 -20.59 28.29 12.17
N ALA A 148 -21.36 28.65 11.15
CA ALA A 148 -21.38 29.99 10.58
C ALA A 148 -22.01 30.97 11.57
N ARG A 149 -21.17 31.76 12.23
CA ARG A 149 -21.59 32.81 13.14
C ARG A 149 -22.18 33.96 12.30
N THR A 150 -23.50 33.97 12.13
CA THR A 150 -24.20 35.06 11.41
C THR A 150 -24.18 36.33 12.27
N PRO A 151 -23.52 37.41 11.82
CA PRO A 151 -23.57 38.67 12.56
C PRO A 151 -25.01 39.21 12.49
N ASN A 152 -25.59 39.53 13.65
CA ASN A 152 -26.96 40.03 13.76
C ASN A 152 -27.08 41.46 13.17
N PRO A 153 -27.76 41.66 12.03
CA PRO A 153 -27.90 42.97 11.41
C PRO A 153 -28.99 43.77 12.16
N GLY A 154 -28.57 44.62 13.09
CA GLY A 154 -29.47 45.43 13.92
C GLY A 154 -28.99 45.61 15.36
N ALA A 155 -28.11 44.72 15.82
CA ALA A 155 -27.31 44.97 17.02
C ALA A 155 -26.22 45.96 16.65
N GLY A 156 -26.48 47.26 16.84
CA GLY A 156 -25.53 48.34 16.52
C GLY A 156 -24.12 48.01 17.00
N GLY A 157 -23.22 47.73 16.04
CA GLY A 157 -21.75 47.86 16.12
C GLY A 157 -20.98 47.24 17.31
N ALA A 158 -21.58 46.47 18.22
CA ALA A 158 -20.93 46.11 19.48
C ALA A 158 -21.06 44.62 19.85
N GLY A 159 -21.48 43.76 18.92
CA GLY A 159 -21.81 42.35 19.21
C GLY A 159 -20.88 41.28 18.62
N GLY A 160 -19.74 41.65 18.02
CA GLY A 160 -18.92 40.65 17.33
C GLY A 160 -17.56 41.11 16.82
N ALA A 161 -17.03 42.24 17.30
CA ALA A 161 -15.64 42.56 17.05
C ALA A 161 -14.80 41.57 17.85
N GLN A 162 -14.23 40.57 17.16
CA GLN A 162 -13.08 39.82 17.68
C GLN A 162 -12.12 40.87 18.25
N LEU A 163 -11.85 40.83 19.57
CA LEU A 163 -10.91 41.75 20.20
C LEU A 163 -9.66 41.78 19.35
N THR A 164 -9.28 42.96 18.88
CA THR A 164 -8.06 43.07 18.07
C THR A 164 -6.90 42.50 18.88
N ARG A 165 -5.88 41.92 18.23
CA ARG A 165 -4.73 41.36 18.97
C ARG A 165 -4.14 42.37 19.96
N ALA A 166 -4.13 43.65 19.60
CA ALA A 166 -3.74 44.74 20.50
C ALA A 166 -4.63 44.82 21.75
N GLN A 167 -5.97 44.76 21.62
CA GLN A 167 -6.90 44.76 22.75
C GLN A 167 -6.75 43.52 23.63
N GLN A 168 -6.47 42.35 23.05
CA GLN A 168 -6.21 41.11 23.80
C GLN A 168 -4.93 41.22 24.64
N ILE A 169 -3.86 41.78 24.07
CA ILE A 169 -2.60 42.03 24.78
C ILE A 169 -2.81 43.01 25.93
N VAL A 170 -3.55 44.09 25.72
CA VAL A 170 -3.85 45.07 26.77
C VAL A 170 -4.70 44.46 27.88
N LEU A 171 -5.71 43.66 27.56
CA LEU A 171 -6.52 42.96 28.56
C LEU A 171 -5.71 41.93 29.36
N ALA A 172 -4.82 41.19 28.70
CA ALA A 172 -3.90 40.28 29.39
C ALA A 172 -2.96 41.04 30.35
N GLY A 173 -2.45 42.21 29.92
CA GLY A 173 -1.63 43.08 30.76
C GLY A 173 -2.38 43.65 31.97
N LYS A 174 -3.64 44.09 31.78
CA LYS A 174 -4.51 44.56 32.86
C LYS A 174 -4.82 43.46 33.88
N LYS A 175 -5.12 42.25 33.39
CA LYS A 175 -5.34 41.07 34.24
C LYS A 175 -4.09 40.71 35.07
N ARG A 176 -2.88 40.81 34.48
CA ARG A 176 -1.61 40.59 35.20
C ARG A 176 -1.36 41.64 36.30
N ARG A 177 -1.86 42.87 36.12
CA ARG A 177 -1.71 43.97 37.10
C ARG A 177 -2.80 43.99 38.18
N GLY A 178 -3.74 43.05 38.17
CA GLY A 178 -4.82 42.99 39.16
C GLY A 178 -5.90 44.05 38.98
N GLU A 179 -5.89 44.75 37.84
CA GLU A 179 -6.94 45.70 37.46
C GLU A 179 -8.07 44.89 36.80
N GLN A 180 -9.01 44.34 37.58
CA GLN A 180 -10.22 43.76 36.97
C GLN A 180 -11.33 44.80 36.84
N VAL A 181 -11.60 45.07 35.55
CA VAL A 181 -12.82 45.50 34.83
C VAL A 181 -13.90 46.19 35.65
#